data_AF-A0A6P1CH03-F1
#
_entry.id   AF-A0A6P1CH03-F1
#
_cell.length_a   1.000
_cell.length_b   1.000
_cell.length_c   1.000
_cell.angle_alpha   90.00
_cell.angle_beta   90.00
_cell.angle_gamma   90.00
#
_symmetry.space_group_name_H-M   'P 1'
#
loop_
_entity.id
_entity.type
_entity.pdbx_description
1 polymer ?
#
loop_
_entity_poly.entity_id
_entity_poly.type
_entity_poly.pdbx_seq_one_letter_code
_entity_poly.pdbx_strand_id
1 'polypeptide(L)'
;MSFTGSLLGLRCMARARSNSLRDGWMVAAAVAIGGTGIWVMHFIAMLGFTIDGASIRYNVPLTLISALIAMLVVWIGIGVAQRRDWGPGALLLGGAITGAGVGTMHYCGMYAMKSDAALDYNGWIVAVSIVIAVIAATAALWFTLHVRGTLATVGAAAVMGVAVSGMHYTGMFAMRVQHVAHAHQPSGAGAAQLLTPLTVGVSMVTVVLLLHLAMTEAGESEARTTRSRRPAQYWPTRD
;
A
#
# COMPACT_ATOMS: atom_id res chain seq x y z
N MET A 1 9.75 -2.04 2.15
CA MET A 1 8.79 -1.45 1.18
C MET A 1 7.54 -0.87 1.83
N SER A 2 6.99 -1.47 2.89
CA SER A 2 5.81 -0.89 3.55
C SER A 2 6.00 0.51 4.09
N PHE A 3 7.14 0.79 4.75
CA PHE A 3 7.46 2.13 5.25
C PHE A 3 7.49 3.17 4.12
N THR A 4 8.23 2.89 3.03
CA THR A 4 8.40 3.82 1.91
C THR A 4 7.08 4.09 1.18
N GLY A 5 6.30 3.04 0.88
CA GLY A 5 4.98 3.18 0.28
C GLY A 5 3.99 3.95 1.16
N SER A 6 4.00 3.69 2.46
CA SER A 6 3.15 4.40 3.43
C SER A 6 3.53 5.88 3.56
N LEU A 7 4.83 6.18 3.62
CA LEU A 7 5.35 7.54 3.69
C LEU A 7 4.96 8.36 2.45
N LEU A 8 5.20 7.82 1.25
CA LEU A 8 4.80 8.45 -0.02
C LEU A 8 3.28 8.62 -0.09
N GLY A 9 2.53 7.60 0.29
CA GLY A 9 1.08 7.64 0.33
C GLY A 9 0.50 8.73 1.22
N LEU A 10 1.01 8.85 2.45
CA LEU A 10 0.60 9.89 3.39
C LEU A 10 0.98 11.30 2.88
N ARG A 11 2.12 11.44 2.19
CA ARG A 11 2.52 12.70 1.54
C ARG A 11 1.57 13.06 0.39
N CYS A 12 1.22 12.10 -0.46
CA CYS A 12 0.20 12.29 -1.50
C CYS A 12 -1.14 12.69 -0.90
N MET A 13 -1.57 12.05 0.19
CA MET A 13 -2.81 12.41 0.88
C MET A 13 -2.76 13.78 1.54
N ALA A 14 -1.60 14.20 2.05
CA ALA A 14 -1.42 15.57 2.54
C ALA A 14 -1.63 16.59 1.43
N ARG A 15 -1.14 16.30 0.22
CA ARG A 15 -1.32 17.13 -0.99
C ARG A 15 -2.75 17.15 -1.51
N ALA A 16 -3.42 16.00 -1.51
CA ALA A 16 -4.83 15.88 -1.93
C ALA A 16 -5.75 16.84 -1.17
N ARG A 17 -5.40 17.20 0.07
CA ARG A 17 -6.18 18.11 0.92
C ARG A 17 -5.90 19.59 0.67
N SER A 18 -4.76 19.94 0.07
CA SER A 18 -4.32 21.33 -0.13
C SER A 18 -4.37 21.79 -1.59
N ASN A 19 -4.61 20.88 -2.53
CA ASN A 19 -4.50 21.13 -3.96
C ASN A 19 -5.85 20.90 -4.68
N SER A 20 -6.07 21.60 -5.79
CA SER A 20 -7.29 21.44 -6.62
C SER A 20 -7.33 20.10 -7.36
N LEU A 21 -6.18 19.44 -7.59
CA LEU A 21 -6.07 18.12 -8.23
C LEU A 21 -6.27 16.96 -7.24
N ARG A 22 -7.32 17.03 -6.41
CA ARG A 22 -7.57 16.08 -5.32
C ARG A 22 -7.60 14.61 -5.80
N ASP A 23 -8.25 14.34 -6.92
CA ASP A 23 -8.44 12.97 -7.42
C ASP A 23 -7.14 12.33 -7.89
N GLY A 24 -6.26 13.09 -8.54
CA GLY A 24 -4.94 12.59 -8.97
C GLY A 24 -4.05 12.19 -7.79
N TRP A 25 -4.07 12.99 -6.71
CA TRP A 25 -3.33 12.68 -5.49
C TRP A 25 -3.89 11.48 -4.74
N MET A 26 -5.21 11.25 -4.79
CA MET A 26 -5.82 10.03 -4.22
C MET A 26 -5.39 8.78 -4.98
N VAL A 27 -5.31 8.84 -6.31
CA VAL A 27 -4.77 7.73 -7.11
C VAL A 27 -3.30 7.48 -6.78
N ALA A 28 -2.48 8.53 -6.73
CA ALA A 28 -1.07 8.42 -6.36
C ALA A 28 -0.88 7.83 -4.95
N ALA A 29 -1.73 8.21 -4.00
CA ALA A 29 -1.73 7.63 -2.66
C ALA A 29 -2.12 6.15 -2.66
N ALA A 30 -3.11 5.74 -3.46
CA ALA A 30 -3.52 4.35 -3.57
C ALA A 30 -2.43 3.48 -4.21
N VAL A 31 -1.74 3.98 -5.23
CA VAL A 31 -0.57 3.29 -5.82
C VAL A 31 0.56 3.16 -4.81
N ALA A 32 0.86 4.23 -4.06
CA ALA A 32 1.93 4.22 -3.06
C ALA A 32 1.63 3.28 -1.88
N ILE A 33 0.44 3.39 -1.27
CA ILE A 33 0.06 2.57 -0.11
C ILE A 33 -0.26 1.15 -0.56
N GLY A 34 -1.21 0.97 -1.48
CA GLY A 34 -1.67 -0.35 -1.93
C GLY A 34 -0.61 -1.11 -2.73
N GLY A 35 -0.03 -0.45 -3.74
CA GLY A 35 1.01 -1.06 -4.58
C GLY A 35 2.31 -1.24 -3.82
N THR A 36 3.02 -0.16 -3.53
CA THR A 36 4.36 -0.24 -2.91
C THR A 36 4.31 -0.66 -1.44
N GLY A 37 3.35 -0.15 -0.68
CA GLY A 37 3.29 -0.35 0.77
C GLY A 37 2.81 -1.75 1.15
N ILE A 38 1.76 -2.23 0.51
CA ILE A 38 1.10 -3.49 0.88
C ILE A 38 1.55 -4.61 -0.08
N TRP A 39 1.27 -4.48 -1.38
CA TRP A 39 1.50 -5.57 -2.34
C TRP A 39 2.99 -5.89 -2.53
N VAL A 40 3.85 -4.89 -2.78
CA VAL A 40 5.29 -5.14 -2.97
C VAL A 40 5.91 -5.74 -1.72
N MET A 41 5.55 -5.27 -0.52
CA MET A 41 6.08 -5.87 0.71
C MET A 41 5.67 -7.34 0.83
N HIS A 42 4.38 -7.63 0.64
CA HIS A 42 3.86 -8.99 0.67
C HIS A 42 4.58 -9.89 -0.35
N PHE A 43 4.73 -9.41 -1.58
CA PHE A 43 5.31 -10.20 -2.66
C PHE A 43 6.81 -10.44 -2.47
N ILE A 44 7.57 -9.44 -2.02
CA ILE A 44 9.00 -9.62 -1.68
C ILE A 44 9.16 -10.61 -0.53
N ALA A 45 8.29 -10.55 0.49
CA ALA A 45 8.34 -11.50 1.60
C ALA A 45 8.08 -12.94 1.14
N MET A 46 7.13 -13.16 0.20
CA MET A 46 6.95 -14.47 -0.43
C MET A 46 8.15 -14.91 -1.28
N LEU A 47 8.75 -14.01 -2.07
CA LEU A 47 9.93 -14.34 -2.86
C LEU A 47 11.12 -14.78 -2.00
N GLY A 48 11.21 -14.29 -0.76
CA GLY A 48 12.19 -14.71 0.22
C GLY A 48 11.80 -15.97 1.01
N PHE A 49 10.58 -16.48 0.85
CA PHE A 49 10.12 -17.70 1.49
C PHE A 49 10.56 -18.93 0.69
N THR A 50 11.12 -19.92 1.40
CA THR A 50 11.58 -21.19 0.83
C THR A 50 11.02 -22.34 1.64
N ILE A 51 10.70 -23.44 0.97
CA ILE A 51 10.30 -24.69 1.60
C ILE A 51 11.40 -25.71 1.33
N ASP A 52 11.93 -26.33 2.38
CA ASP A 52 12.98 -27.34 2.25
C ASP A 52 12.49 -28.54 1.43
N GLY A 53 13.24 -28.87 0.38
CA GLY A 53 12.94 -29.99 -0.51
C GLY A 53 11.80 -29.73 -1.51
N ALA A 54 11.33 -28.48 -1.63
CA ALA A 54 10.23 -28.09 -2.51
C ALA A 54 10.59 -26.89 -3.39
N SER A 55 10.10 -26.89 -4.62
CA SER A 55 10.28 -25.81 -5.58
C SER A 55 9.05 -24.90 -5.63
N ILE A 56 9.28 -23.58 -5.55
CA ILE A 56 8.22 -22.57 -5.55
C ILE A 56 8.24 -21.78 -6.86
N ARG A 57 7.08 -21.69 -7.50
CA ARG A 57 6.84 -20.98 -8.77
C ARG A 57 5.63 -20.08 -8.62
N TYR A 58 5.54 -19.03 -9.44
CA TYR A 58 4.47 -18.05 -9.33
C TYR A 58 3.67 -17.90 -10.62
N ASN A 59 2.35 -17.82 -10.47
CA ASN A 59 1.42 -17.47 -11.55
C ASN A 59 1.38 -15.95 -11.72
N VAL A 60 2.08 -15.45 -12.74
CA VAL A 60 2.24 -14.01 -13.00
C VAL A 60 0.90 -13.27 -13.16
N PRO A 61 -0.08 -13.75 -13.96
CA PRO A 61 -1.41 -13.14 -14.02
C PRO A 61 -2.09 -12.94 -12.67
N LEU A 62 -2.12 -13.98 -11.81
CA LEU A 62 -2.73 -13.88 -10.48
C LEU A 62 -1.98 -12.91 -9.57
N THR A 63 -0.65 -12.91 -9.64
CA THR A 63 0.19 -11.94 -8.94
C THR A 63 -0.15 -10.50 -9.34
N LEU A 64 -0.36 -10.23 -10.63
CA LEU A 64 -0.78 -8.90 -11.11
C LEU A 64 -2.20 -8.54 -10.68
N ILE A 65 -3.13 -9.50 -10.71
CA ILE A 65 -4.50 -9.30 -10.21
C ILE A 65 -4.47 -8.94 -8.72
N SER A 66 -3.65 -9.61 -7.91
CA SER A 66 -3.49 -9.28 -6.49
C SER A 66 -3.01 -7.82 -6.31
N ALA A 67 -2.06 -7.35 -7.13
CA ALA A 67 -1.59 -5.96 -7.10
C ALA A 67 -2.72 -4.96 -7.39
N LEU A 68 -3.52 -5.25 -8.41
CA LEU A 68 -4.67 -4.42 -8.79
C LEU A 68 -5.72 -4.37 -7.67
N ILE A 69 -6.00 -5.51 -7.03
CA ILE A 69 -6.90 -5.57 -5.87
C ILE A 69 -6.41 -4.63 -4.77
N ALA A 70 -5.13 -4.69 -4.38
CA ALA A 70 -4.58 -3.83 -3.33
C ALA A 70 -4.72 -2.33 -3.67
N MET A 71 -4.39 -1.92 -4.89
CA MET A 71 -4.52 -0.52 -5.29
C MET A 71 -5.98 -0.06 -5.30
N LEU A 72 -6.88 -0.89 -5.84
CA LEU A 72 -8.30 -0.55 -5.95
C LEU A 72 -8.97 -0.44 -4.57
N VAL A 73 -8.74 -1.40 -3.67
CA VAL A 73 -9.40 -1.41 -2.36
C VAL A 73 -8.89 -0.31 -1.43
N VAL A 74 -7.63 0.09 -1.59
CA VAL A 74 -7.08 1.27 -0.90
C VAL A 74 -7.68 2.55 -1.48
N TRP A 75 -7.79 2.68 -2.81
CA TRP A 75 -8.44 3.83 -3.45
C TRP A 75 -9.90 3.99 -3.01
N ILE A 76 -10.67 2.90 -3.02
CA ILE A 76 -12.06 2.87 -2.53
C ILE A 76 -12.10 3.27 -1.05
N GLY A 77 -11.26 2.69 -0.20
CA GLY A 77 -11.22 2.99 1.23
C GLY A 77 -10.92 4.46 1.53
N ILE A 78 -9.94 5.04 0.84
CA ILE A 78 -9.61 6.46 0.95
C ILE A 78 -10.79 7.33 0.49
N GLY A 79 -11.49 6.94 -0.57
CA GLY A 79 -12.69 7.63 -1.05
C GLY A 79 -13.86 7.57 -0.06
N VAL A 80 -14.12 6.40 0.52
CA VAL A 80 -15.16 6.20 1.54
C VAL A 80 -14.85 6.98 2.81
N ALA A 81 -13.62 6.86 3.34
CA ALA A 81 -13.22 7.50 4.59
C ALA A 81 -13.22 9.03 4.53
N GLN A 82 -13.17 9.63 3.33
CA GLN A 82 -13.26 11.07 3.13
C GLN A 82 -14.70 11.62 3.12
N ARG A 83 -15.73 10.77 3.12
CA ARG A 83 -17.13 11.19 3.15
C ARG A 83 -17.52 11.70 4.55
N ARG A 84 -17.45 13.02 4.73
CA ARG A 84 -17.75 13.70 6.01
C ARG A 84 -19.17 13.45 6.51
N ASP A 85 -20.12 13.31 5.60
CA ASP A 85 -21.55 13.19 5.91
C ASP A 85 -21.89 11.92 6.71
N TRP A 86 -21.00 10.92 6.69
CA TRP A 86 -21.20 9.62 7.34
C TRP A 86 -20.49 9.53 8.70
N GLY A 87 -19.88 10.64 9.15
CA GLY A 87 -19.20 10.74 10.44
C GLY A 87 -18.12 9.66 10.64
N PRO A 88 -17.91 9.18 11.89
CA PRO A 88 -16.92 8.14 12.17
C PRO A 88 -17.25 6.79 11.53
N GLY A 89 -18.50 6.55 11.13
CA GLY A 89 -18.92 5.32 10.43
C GLY A 89 -18.26 5.16 9.07
N ALA A 90 -17.93 6.26 8.39
CA ALA A 90 -17.21 6.25 7.11
C ALA A 90 -15.83 5.58 7.23
N LEU A 91 -15.13 5.87 8.34
CA LEU A 91 -13.80 5.33 8.60
C LEU A 91 -13.85 3.83 8.88
N LEU A 92 -14.83 3.39 9.68
CA LEU A 92 -15.00 1.96 9.99
C LEU A 92 -15.39 1.17 8.74
N LEU A 93 -16.32 1.69 7.93
CA LEU A 93 -16.71 1.05 6.67
C LEU A 93 -15.54 1.01 5.68
N GLY A 94 -14.84 2.13 5.50
CA GLY A 94 -13.64 2.18 4.65
C GLY A 94 -12.57 1.20 5.12
N GLY A 95 -12.32 1.12 6.43
CA GLY A 95 -11.37 0.20 7.04
C GLY A 95 -11.77 -1.27 6.87
N ALA A 96 -13.06 -1.59 7.01
CA ALA A 96 -13.58 -2.94 6.75
C ALA A 96 -13.41 -3.35 5.28
N ILE A 97 -13.79 -2.47 4.34
CA ILE A 97 -13.66 -2.72 2.89
C ILE A 97 -12.18 -2.90 2.51
N THR A 98 -11.32 -1.96 2.93
CA THR A 98 -9.89 -2.03 2.61
C THR A 98 -9.23 -3.22 3.29
N GLY A 99 -9.55 -3.51 4.55
CA GLY A 99 -8.98 -4.65 5.28
C GLY A 99 -9.38 -6.00 4.67
N ALA A 100 -10.67 -6.19 4.37
CA ALA A 100 -11.13 -7.38 3.67
C ALA A 100 -10.48 -7.50 2.29
N GLY A 101 -10.39 -6.39 1.55
CA GLY A 101 -9.72 -6.34 0.25
C GLY A 101 -8.22 -6.66 0.31
N VAL A 102 -7.52 -6.19 1.34
CA VAL A 102 -6.11 -6.50 1.59
C VAL A 102 -5.94 -7.98 1.98
N GLY A 103 -6.85 -8.54 2.77
CA GLY A 103 -6.92 -9.97 3.04
C GLY A 103 -7.10 -10.77 1.75
N THR A 104 -8.05 -10.39 0.90
CA THR A 104 -8.25 -11.00 -0.42
C THR A 104 -7.00 -10.91 -1.29
N MET A 105 -6.33 -9.76 -1.32
CA MET A 105 -5.05 -9.61 -2.04
C MET A 105 -4.01 -10.58 -1.49
N HIS A 106 -3.85 -10.65 -0.17
CA HIS A 106 -2.87 -11.51 0.48
C HIS A 106 -3.10 -12.98 0.11
N TYR A 107 -4.32 -13.48 0.27
CA TYR A 107 -4.64 -14.89 -0.05
C TYR A 107 -4.67 -15.17 -1.56
N CYS A 108 -4.99 -14.18 -2.40
CA CYS A 108 -4.83 -14.28 -3.85
C CYS A 108 -3.35 -14.40 -4.24
N GLY A 109 -2.45 -13.65 -3.59
CA GLY A 109 -1.01 -13.77 -3.74
C GLY A 109 -0.49 -15.13 -3.31
N MET A 110 -0.92 -15.62 -2.13
CA MET A 110 -0.61 -16.97 -1.65
C MET A 110 -1.11 -18.05 -2.61
N TYR A 111 -2.29 -17.89 -3.20
CA TYR A 111 -2.82 -18.81 -4.20
C TYR A 111 -2.06 -18.75 -5.54
N ALA A 112 -1.43 -17.61 -5.86
CA ALA A 112 -0.56 -17.49 -7.01
C ALA A 112 0.78 -18.25 -6.83
N MET A 113 1.17 -18.52 -5.58
CA MET A 113 2.33 -19.33 -5.23
C MET A 113 2.01 -20.81 -5.42
N LYS A 114 2.68 -21.45 -6.38
CA LYS A 114 2.57 -22.87 -6.68
C LYS A 114 3.81 -23.58 -6.15
N SER A 115 3.59 -24.56 -5.27
CA SER A 115 4.61 -25.47 -4.77
C SER A 115 4.31 -26.90 -5.20
N ASP A 116 5.35 -27.72 -5.23
CA ASP A 116 5.28 -29.18 -5.25
C ASP A 116 4.97 -29.78 -3.86
N ALA A 117 4.93 -28.97 -2.80
CA ALA A 117 4.36 -29.37 -1.52
C ALA A 117 2.85 -29.05 -1.44
N ALA A 118 2.09 -29.87 -0.72
CA ALA A 118 0.68 -29.58 -0.43
C ALA A 118 0.58 -28.51 0.66
N LEU A 119 -0.14 -27.43 0.37
CA LEU A 119 -0.35 -26.30 1.29
C LEU A 119 -1.77 -26.37 1.85
N ASP A 120 -1.87 -26.42 3.17
CA ASP A 120 -3.14 -26.32 3.91
C ASP A 120 -3.13 -25.08 4.81
N TYR A 121 -4.31 -24.59 5.20
CA TYR A 121 -4.46 -23.36 5.98
C TYR A 121 -5.30 -23.60 7.22
N ASN A 122 -4.81 -23.14 8.37
CA ASN A 122 -5.62 -23.06 9.57
C ASN A 122 -6.62 -21.89 9.44
N GLY A 123 -7.89 -22.20 9.16
CA GLY A 123 -8.95 -21.21 8.98
C GLY A 123 -9.13 -20.23 10.14
N TRP A 124 -8.82 -20.63 11.38
CA TRP A 124 -8.86 -19.72 12.53
C TRP A 124 -7.78 -18.64 12.46
N ILE A 125 -6.54 -19.02 12.12
CA ILE A 125 -5.42 -18.08 12.00
C ILE A 125 -5.63 -17.17 10.78
N VAL A 126 -6.25 -17.69 9.71
CA VAL A 126 -6.70 -16.89 8.57
C VAL A 126 -7.70 -15.83 9.00
N ALA A 127 -8.71 -16.19 9.81
CA ALA A 127 -9.66 -15.20 10.33
C ALA A 127 -8.97 -14.13 11.19
N VAL A 128 -8.01 -14.52 12.03
CA VAL A 128 -7.21 -13.58 12.84
C VAL A 128 -6.40 -12.62 11.94
N SER A 129 -5.76 -13.11 10.88
CA SER A 129 -5.01 -12.25 9.95
C SER A 129 -5.92 -11.22 9.28
N ILE A 130 -7.15 -11.60 8.90
CA ILE A 130 -8.14 -10.70 8.30
C ILE A 130 -8.59 -9.64 9.31
N VAL A 131 -8.80 -10.01 10.58
CA VAL A 131 -9.12 -9.05 11.65
C VAL A 131 -7.97 -8.04 11.81
N ILE A 132 -6.72 -8.50 11.82
CA ILE A 132 -5.55 -7.62 11.85
C ILE A 132 -5.53 -6.71 10.62
N ALA A 133 -5.85 -7.23 9.43
CA ALA A 133 -5.93 -6.45 8.19
C ALA A 133 -6.94 -5.31 8.30
N VAL A 134 -8.12 -5.57 8.86
CA VAL A 134 -9.18 -4.55 9.07
C VAL A 134 -8.74 -3.48 10.07
N ILE A 135 -8.12 -3.87 11.19
CA ILE A 135 -7.61 -2.93 12.18
C ILE A 135 -6.50 -2.06 11.57
N ALA A 136 -5.54 -2.70 10.88
CA ALA A 136 -4.44 -2.02 10.21
C ALA A 136 -4.94 -1.05 9.13
N ALA A 137 -5.91 -1.46 8.31
CA ALA A 137 -6.52 -0.63 7.27
C ALA A 137 -7.27 0.56 7.88
N THR A 138 -8.02 0.35 8.95
CA THR A 138 -8.72 1.42 9.67
C THR A 138 -7.72 2.44 10.23
N ALA A 139 -6.63 1.98 10.85
CA ALA A 139 -5.57 2.86 11.36
C ALA A 139 -4.87 3.63 10.22
N ALA A 140 -4.56 2.95 9.10
CA ALA A 140 -3.96 3.57 7.92
C ALA A 140 -4.86 4.69 7.37
N LEU A 141 -6.15 4.43 7.19
CA LEU A 141 -7.12 5.43 6.73
C LEU A 141 -7.22 6.58 7.73
N TRP A 142 -7.24 6.29 9.03
CA TRP A 142 -7.24 7.33 10.07
C TRP A 142 -6.01 8.24 9.95
N PHE A 143 -4.81 7.67 9.73
CA PHE A 143 -3.59 8.44 9.51
C PHE A 143 -3.70 9.32 8.26
N THR A 144 -4.26 8.80 7.16
CA THR A 144 -4.43 9.59 5.93
C THR A 144 -5.30 10.84 6.12
N LEU A 145 -6.22 10.82 7.09
CA LEU A 145 -7.13 11.92 7.38
C LEU A 145 -6.58 12.90 8.43
N HIS A 146 -5.90 12.40 9.45
CA HIS A 146 -5.57 13.18 10.66
C HIS A 146 -4.11 13.59 10.76
N VAL A 147 -3.18 12.83 10.17
CA VAL A 147 -1.74 13.09 10.33
C VAL A 147 -1.31 14.31 9.50
N ARG A 148 -0.59 15.21 10.17
CA ARG A 148 -0.02 16.44 9.61
C ARG A 148 1.41 16.63 10.13
N GLY A 149 2.27 17.17 9.29
CA GLY A 149 3.67 17.41 9.61
C GLY A 149 4.59 16.21 9.33
N THR A 150 5.86 16.52 9.04
CA THR A 150 6.85 15.53 8.59
C THR A 150 7.09 14.41 9.61
N LEU A 151 7.32 14.76 10.87
CA LEU A 151 7.67 13.77 11.91
C LEU A 151 6.52 12.81 12.21
N ALA A 152 5.29 13.33 12.33
CA ALA A 152 4.11 12.50 12.52
C ALA A 152 3.84 11.59 11.31
N THR A 153 4.14 12.05 10.09
CA THR A 153 4.03 11.25 8.87
C THR A 153 5.02 10.07 8.88
N VAL A 154 6.26 10.32 9.31
CA VAL A 154 7.28 9.27 9.47
C VAL A 154 6.85 8.25 10.53
N GLY A 155 6.37 8.70 11.68
CA GLY A 155 5.85 7.82 12.74
C GLY A 155 4.67 6.96 12.26
N ALA A 156 3.69 7.57 11.58
CA ALA A 156 2.55 6.86 11.01
C ALA A 156 2.98 5.82 9.97
N ALA A 157 3.93 6.16 9.08
CA ALA A 157 4.47 5.22 8.10
C ALA A 157 5.19 4.03 8.75
N ALA A 158 5.88 4.23 9.88
CA ALA A 158 6.49 3.14 10.64
C ALA A 158 5.43 2.21 11.26
N VAL A 159 4.40 2.77 11.89
CA VAL A 159 3.27 1.99 12.45
C VAL A 159 2.55 1.20 11.36
N MET A 160 2.27 1.83 10.22
CA MET A 160 1.69 1.14 9.06
C MET A 160 2.60 0.01 8.57
N GLY A 161 3.92 0.24 8.51
CA GLY A 161 4.88 -0.78 8.14
C GLY A 161 4.82 -2.02 9.04
N VAL A 162 4.80 -1.81 10.35
CA VAL A 162 4.67 -2.90 11.34
C VAL A 162 3.33 -3.62 11.19
N ALA A 163 2.24 -2.87 11.04
CA ALA A 163 0.89 -3.46 10.95
C ALA A 163 0.72 -4.33 9.70
N VAL A 164 1.16 -3.85 8.53
CA VAL A 164 1.06 -4.63 7.27
C VAL A 164 1.96 -5.87 7.35
N SER A 165 3.17 -5.74 7.90
CA SER A 165 4.09 -6.88 8.09
C SER A 165 3.50 -7.91 9.07
N GLY A 166 2.92 -7.45 10.18
CA GLY A 166 2.28 -8.31 11.17
C GLY A 166 1.11 -9.10 10.61
N MET A 167 0.25 -8.46 9.81
CA MET A 167 -0.82 -9.14 9.09
C MET A 167 -0.27 -10.23 8.15
N HIS A 168 0.73 -9.88 7.34
CA HIS A 168 1.34 -10.80 6.39
C HIS A 168 1.94 -12.03 7.08
N TYR A 169 2.76 -11.84 8.10
CA TYR A 169 3.40 -12.96 8.80
C TYR A 169 2.39 -13.78 9.61
N THR A 170 1.32 -13.18 10.12
CA THR A 170 0.22 -13.94 10.73
C THR A 170 -0.48 -14.81 9.68
N GLY A 171 -0.72 -14.29 8.49
CA GLY A 171 -1.28 -15.05 7.38
C GLY A 171 -0.38 -16.21 6.93
N MET A 172 0.93 -15.97 6.84
CA MET A 172 1.93 -17.01 6.56
C MET A 172 1.98 -18.08 7.66
N PHE A 173 1.87 -17.68 8.93
CA PHE A 173 1.83 -18.60 10.07
C PHE A 173 0.61 -19.54 10.04
N ALA A 174 -0.46 -19.17 9.33
CA ALA A 174 -1.62 -20.05 9.12
C ALA A 174 -1.32 -21.25 8.21
N MET A 175 -0.27 -21.16 7.38
CA MET A 175 0.05 -22.14 6.35
C MET A 175 0.75 -23.37 6.95
N ARG A 176 0.32 -24.55 6.54
CA ARG A 176 0.93 -25.85 6.85
C ARG A 176 1.42 -26.48 5.57
N VAL A 177 2.66 -26.94 5.59
CA VAL A 177 3.30 -27.62 4.46
C VAL A 177 3.30 -29.12 4.72
N GLN A 178 2.77 -29.89 3.78
CA GLN A 178 2.85 -31.34 3.77
C GLN A 178 3.69 -31.80 2.58
N HIS A 179 4.76 -32.55 2.84
CA HIS A 179 5.59 -33.15 1.80
C HIS A 179 4.85 -34.31 1.13
N VAL A 180 4.76 -34.26 -0.19
CA VAL A 180 4.17 -35.32 -1.01
C VAL A 180 5.29 -35.96 -1.84
N ALA A 181 5.41 -37.28 -1.76
CA ALA A 181 6.54 -38.03 -2.33
C ALA A 181 6.62 -38.01 -3.88
N HIS A 182 5.56 -37.55 -4.58
CA HIS A 182 5.45 -37.57 -6.03
C HIS A 182 4.75 -36.32 -6.59
N ALA A 183 5.27 -35.14 -6.31
CA ALA A 183 4.77 -33.92 -6.93
C ALA A 183 5.54 -33.57 -8.21
N HIS A 184 4.79 -33.19 -9.24
CA HIS A 184 5.35 -32.65 -10.48
C HIS A 184 5.88 -31.24 -10.23
N GLN A 185 6.98 -30.86 -10.90
CA GLN A 185 7.50 -29.50 -10.80
C GLN A 185 6.41 -28.47 -11.18
N PRO A 186 6.16 -27.46 -10.33
CA PRO A 186 5.12 -26.49 -10.59
C PRO A 186 5.49 -25.61 -11.79
N SER A 187 4.48 -25.25 -12.60
CA SER A 187 4.65 -24.32 -13.72
C SER A 187 4.57 -22.87 -13.26
N GLY A 188 5.37 -21.99 -13.86
CA GLY A 188 5.36 -20.56 -13.58
C GLY A 188 6.76 -19.95 -13.55
N ALA A 189 6.83 -18.69 -13.15
CA ALA A 189 8.10 -17.98 -13.01
C ALA A 189 8.74 -18.31 -11.66
N GLY A 190 10.06 -18.54 -11.67
CA GLY A 190 10.84 -18.71 -10.44
C GLY A 190 11.08 -17.37 -9.73
N ALA A 191 11.40 -17.41 -8.44
CA ALA A 191 11.59 -16.19 -7.65
C ALA A 191 12.65 -15.24 -8.24
N ALA A 192 13.81 -15.77 -8.66
CA ALA A 192 14.88 -14.99 -9.28
C ALA A 192 14.45 -14.30 -10.58
N GLN A 193 13.55 -14.90 -11.35
CA GLN A 193 13.05 -14.33 -12.61
C GLN A 193 12.10 -13.14 -12.36
N LEU A 194 11.45 -13.09 -11.20
CA LEU A 194 10.51 -12.03 -10.83
C LEU A 194 11.17 -10.89 -10.06
N LEU A 195 12.29 -11.14 -9.37
CA LEU A 195 13.01 -10.14 -8.60
C LEU A 195 13.46 -8.95 -9.46
N THR A 196 14.05 -9.20 -10.63
CA THR A 196 14.54 -8.14 -11.52
C THR A 196 13.43 -7.22 -12.02
N PRO A 197 12.36 -7.70 -12.70
CA PRO A 197 11.29 -6.84 -13.17
C PRO A 197 10.54 -6.15 -12.02
N LEU A 198 10.37 -6.81 -10.88
CA LEU A 198 9.79 -6.21 -9.69
C LEU A 198 10.63 -5.03 -9.18
N THR A 199 11.95 -5.23 -9.03
CA THR A 199 12.84 -4.19 -8.53
C THR A 199 12.86 -2.98 -9.46
N VAL A 200 12.94 -3.21 -10.78
CA VAL A 200 12.89 -2.15 -11.79
C VAL A 200 11.56 -1.41 -11.74
N GLY A 201 10.44 -2.14 -11.77
CA GLY A 201 9.09 -1.55 -11.77
C GLY A 201 8.83 -0.71 -10.52
N VAL A 202 9.19 -1.23 -9.34
CA VAL A 202 8.96 -0.52 -8.08
C VAL A 202 9.89 0.68 -7.93
N SER A 203 11.14 0.57 -8.37
CA SER A 203 12.07 1.71 -8.38
C SER A 203 11.55 2.82 -9.30
N MET A 204 11.08 2.47 -10.50
CA MET A 204 10.49 3.42 -11.45
C MET A 204 9.27 4.13 -10.86
N VAL A 205 8.31 3.38 -10.29
CA VAL A 205 7.12 3.96 -9.64
C VAL A 205 7.52 4.88 -8.48
N THR A 206 8.47 4.46 -7.65
CA THR A 206 8.97 5.25 -6.52
C THR A 206 9.59 6.56 -7.00
N VAL A 207 10.44 6.52 -8.02
CA VAL A 207 11.07 7.71 -8.62
C VAL A 207 10.02 8.64 -9.21
N VAL A 208 9.05 8.12 -9.97
CA VAL A 208 7.97 8.94 -10.56
C VAL A 208 7.15 9.64 -9.47
N LEU A 209 6.79 8.94 -8.39
CA LEU A 209 6.05 9.54 -7.28
C LEU A 209 6.88 10.62 -6.56
N LEU A 210 8.17 10.38 -6.34
CA LEU A 210 9.08 11.37 -5.76
C LEU A 210 9.23 12.60 -6.64
N LEU A 211 9.41 12.42 -7.96
CA LEU A 211 9.49 13.53 -8.92
C LEU A 211 8.19 14.32 -8.94
N HIS A 212 7.03 13.65 -8.92
CA HIS A 212 5.73 14.33 -8.87
C HIS A 212 5.56 15.18 -7.60
N LEU A 213 6.01 14.66 -6.45
CA LEU A 213 6.04 15.40 -5.19
C LEU A 213 7.05 16.56 -5.21
N ALA A 214 8.24 16.36 -5.76
CA ALA A 214 9.29 17.38 -5.83
C ALA A 214 8.92 18.54 -6.75
N MET A 215 8.37 18.25 -7.93
CA MET A 215 7.95 19.28 -8.91
C MET A 215 6.84 20.17 -8.35
N THR A 216 5.93 19.59 -7.57
CA THR A 216 4.83 20.34 -6.94
C THR A 216 5.32 21.18 -5.76
N GLU A 217 6.33 20.71 -5.02
CA GLU A 217 7.02 21.50 -3.98
C GLU A 217 7.78 22.70 -4.54
N ALA A 218 8.49 22.50 -5.66
CA ALA A 218 9.24 23.56 -6.33
C ALA A 218 8.30 24.68 -6.83
N GLY A 219 7.21 24.32 -7.51
CA GLY A 219 6.26 25.29 -8.04
C GLY A 219 5.58 26.15 -6.96
N GLU A 220 5.25 25.56 -5.81
CA GLU A 220 4.68 26.32 -4.68
C GLU A 220 5.70 27.23 -4.01
N SER A 221 6.95 26.78 -3.88
CA SER A 221 8.04 27.58 -3.30
C SER A 221 8.32 28.82 -4.15
N GLU A 222 8.30 28.66 -5.47
CA GLU A 222 8.43 29.77 -6.42
C GLU A 222 7.23 30.71 -6.37
N ALA A 223 6.00 30.19 -6.35
CA ALA A 223 4.78 31.00 -6.23
C ALA A 223 4.74 31.81 -4.92
N ARG A 224 5.18 31.22 -3.80
CA ARG A 224 5.25 31.89 -2.50
C ARG A 224 6.31 33.00 -2.49
N THR A 225 7.46 32.73 -3.10
CA THR A 225 8.55 33.72 -3.26
C THR A 225 8.08 34.91 -4.10
N THR A 226 7.43 34.64 -5.24
CA THR A 226 6.89 35.69 -6.13
C THR A 226 5.78 36.51 -5.46
N ARG A 227 4.90 35.87 -4.66
CA ARG A 227 3.87 36.59 -3.88
C ARG A 227 4.46 37.45 -2.77
N SER A 228 5.54 37.01 -2.11
CA SER A 228 6.24 37.80 -1.08
C SER A 228 7.00 39.00 -1.67
N ARG A 229 7.39 38.92 -2.95
CA ARG A 229 8.09 39.97 -3.68
C ARG A 229 7.18 41.04 -4.29
N ARG A 230 5.86 40.84 -4.34
CA ARG A 230 4.93 41.94 -4.68
C ARG A 230 4.91 42.91 -3.49
N PRO A 231 5.44 44.14 -3.64
CA PRO A 231 5.29 45.15 -2.59
C PRO A 231 3.80 45.33 -2.32
N ALA A 232 3.40 45.42 -1.05
CA ALA A 232 2.06 45.83 -0.67
C ALA A 232 1.79 47.17 -1.36
N GLN A 233 1.02 47.15 -2.44
CA GLN A 233 0.73 48.34 -3.22
C GLN A 233 -0.16 49.21 -2.33
N TYR A 234 0.50 50.19 -1.71
CA TYR A 234 -0.03 51.15 -0.75
C TYR A 234 -1.24 51.83 -1.39
N TRP A 235 -2.41 51.66 -0.76
CA TRP A 235 -3.63 52.34 -1.17
C TRP A 235 -3.49 53.82 -0.79
N PRO A 236 -3.57 54.79 -1.72
CA PRO A 236 -3.58 56.19 -1.34
C PRO A 236 -4.92 56.48 -0.66
N THR A 237 -4.86 56.88 0.61
CA THR A 237 -5.99 57.51 1.29
C THR A 237 -6.37 58.75 0.51
N ARG A 238 -7.65 58.84 0.13
CA ARG A 238 -8.25 60.02 -0.48
C ARG A 238 -8.47 61.04 0.64
N ASP A 239 -7.70 62.11 0.61
CA ASP A 239 -8.03 63.39 1.25
C ASP A 239 -8.65 64.31 0.20
#